data_AF-A0A954I4U3-F1
#
_entry.id   AF-A0A954I4U3-F1
#
_cell.length_a   1.000
_cell.length_b   1.000
_cell.length_c   1.000
_cell.angle_alpha   90.00
_cell.angle_beta   90.00
_cell.angle_gamma   90.00
#
_symmetry.space_group_name_H-M   'P 1'
#
loop_
_entity.id
_entity.type
_entity.pdbx_description
1 polymer ?
#
loop_
_entity_poly.entity_id
_entity_poly.type
_entity_poly.pdbx_seq_one_letter_code
_entity_poly.pdbx_strand_id
1 'polypeptide(L)'
;MKRPVVRCASAFLLLLLNGCALFTTVTDGGFKLPSPWASQSSEIAADAPVLSMAKLETIVVSQPANEVRIRRLAWQELDESGVMAPEKRRQLNDAGLRVGVAGGSIPWALQSLAREKESEQNGVSALPQLNERNSHTNAPVGPVFSVMEGGRTIIDLQSGIDGQLLPIDQISELKSLRSREKLRCVFEVTAKELKDGWVLLNFLPQIHSGAAGLRLSVQGSSDKLPVRQDVLPLYDLQFSIKLHRGDTAVVGHIDSADWNLGKLLFQPDVNSRQISEKLLMIRLLEIDQIRGSREAGLAADMRR
;
A
#
# COMPACT_ATOMS: atom_id res chain seq x y z
N MET A 1 -14.49 62.34 -35.66
CA MET A 1 -13.58 61.57 -36.54
C MET A 1 -13.65 60.11 -36.06
N LYS A 2 -14.50 59.24 -36.63
CA LYS A 2 -14.33 58.36 -37.82
C LYS A 2 -13.09 57.41 -37.76
N ARG A 3 -13.37 56.13 -37.38
CA ARG A 3 -12.84 54.75 -37.73
C ARG A 3 -11.46 54.60 -38.41
N PRO A 4 -10.74 53.44 -38.37
CA PRO A 4 -11.21 52.03 -38.29
C PRO A 4 -10.39 51.08 -37.36
N VAL A 5 -10.93 49.99 -36.78
CA VAL A 5 -11.16 48.61 -37.30
C VAL A 5 -10.02 48.02 -38.12
N VAL A 6 -9.25 47.10 -37.53
CA VAL A 6 -8.53 46.03 -38.26
C VAL A 6 -8.86 44.69 -37.60
N ARG A 7 -9.52 43.83 -38.36
CA ARG A 7 -9.72 42.41 -38.07
C ARG A 7 -8.48 41.67 -38.56
N CYS A 8 -7.83 40.89 -37.71
CA CYS A 8 -6.97 39.80 -38.14
C CYS A 8 -7.68 38.48 -37.85
N ALA A 9 -8.18 37.86 -38.90
CA ALA A 9 -8.57 36.46 -38.91
C ALA A 9 -7.28 35.64 -39.07
N SER A 10 -7.05 34.69 -38.17
CA SER A 10 -6.06 33.65 -38.39
C SER A 10 -6.65 32.34 -37.89
N ALA A 11 -6.92 31.48 -38.85
CA ALA A 11 -7.45 30.14 -38.70
C ALA A 11 -6.48 29.29 -37.89
N PHE A 12 -6.94 28.77 -36.75
CA PHE A 12 -6.31 27.65 -36.06
C PHE A 12 -7.12 26.39 -36.37
N LEU A 13 -6.62 25.65 -37.35
CA LEU A 13 -7.16 24.38 -37.82
C LEU A 13 -6.55 23.23 -37.00
N LEU A 14 -7.41 22.55 -36.25
CA LEU A 14 -7.41 21.11 -35.90
C LEU A 14 -6.06 20.41 -35.69
N LEU A 15 -5.69 20.19 -34.42
CA LEU A 15 -4.86 19.05 -33.97
C LEU A 15 -5.16 18.76 -32.48
N LEU A 16 -6.34 18.20 -32.20
CA LEU A 16 -6.67 17.63 -30.89
C LEU A 16 -7.40 16.29 -31.10
N LEU A 17 -6.64 15.27 -31.49
CA LEU A 17 -7.02 13.87 -31.31
C LEU A 17 -5.93 13.23 -30.44
N ASN A 18 -6.04 13.41 -29.13
CA ASN A 18 -5.32 12.58 -28.18
C ASN A 18 -6.08 11.25 -28.10
N GLY A 19 -5.54 10.23 -28.75
CA GLY A 19 -6.00 8.85 -28.68
C GLY A 19 -5.72 8.27 -27.29
N CYS A 20 -6.70 8.38 -26.40
CA CYS A 20 -6.78 7.55 -25.19
C CYS A 20 -7.58 6.28 -25.54
N ALA A 21 -6.97 5.35 -26.26
CA ALA A 21 -7.53 4.03 -26.49
C ALA A 21 -6.41 2.99 -26.53
N LEU A 22 -5.76 2.73 -25.38
CA LEU A 22 -4.70 1.70 -25.32
C LEU A 22 -4.86 0.66 -24.21
N PHE A 23 -5.95 0.67 -23.44
CA PHE A 23 -6.19 -0.35 -22.43
C PHE A 23 -7.67 -0.72 -22.39
N THR A 24 -8.02 -1.88 -22.94
CA THR A 24 -9.33 -2.48 -22.74
C THR A 24 -9.26 -3.38 -21.51
N THR A 25 -10.03 -3.05 -20.48
CA THR A 25 -10.24 -3.95 -19.35
C THR A 25 -11.21 -5.04 -19.80
N VAL A 26 -10.75 -6.29 -19.86
CA VAL A 26 -11.64 -7.43 -20.12
C VAL A 26 -12.45 -7.66 -18.86
N THR A 27 -13.68 -7.15 -18.81
CA THR A 27 -14.66 -7.49 -17.78
C THR A 27 -15.62 -8.52 -18.35
N ASP A 28 -15.59 -9.74 -17.81
CA ASP A 28 -16.53 -10.81 -18.15
C ASP A 28 -17.94 -10.43 -17.68
N GLY A 29 -18.87 -10.20 -18.62
CA GLY A 29 -20.27 -9.96 -18.26
C GLY A 29 -21.17 -9.32 -19.33
N GLY A 30 -21.47 -10.06 -20.41
CA GLY A 30 -22.75 -10.08 -21.15
C GLY A 30 -23.38 -8.78 -21.70
N PHE A 31 -23.33 -8.59 -23.02
CA PHE A 31 -24.49 -8.44 -23.93
C PHE A 31 -23.98 -8.39 -25.39
N LYS A 32 -24.40 -9.33 -26.26
CA LYS A 32 -24.00 -9.39 -27.68
C LYS A 32 -25.13 -8.91 -28.58
N LEU A 33 -24.92 -7.81 -29.30
CA LEU A 33 -25.67 -7.45 -30.51
C LEU A 33 -24.88 -7.91 -31.74
N PRO A 34 -25.50 -8.56 -32.74
CA PRO A 34 -24.80 -9.05 -33.92
C PRO A 34 -24.57 -7.92 -34.92
N SER A 35 -23.31 -7.52 -35.13
CA SER A 35 -22.89 -6.67 -36.25
C SER A 35 -22.39 -7.55 -37.41
N PRO A 36 -22.75 -7.29 -38.69
CA PRO A 36 -22.45 -8.18 -39.81
C PRO A 36 -21.11 -7.93 -40.51
N TRP A 37 -20.22 -7.10 -39.98
CA TRP A 37 -18.87 -6.91 -40.52
C TRP A 37 -17.85 -7.75 -39.73
N ALA A 38 -17.82 -9.05 -40.04
CA ALA A 38 -16.77 -9.95 -39.62
C ALA A 38 -15.57 -9.82 -40.57
N SER A 39 -14.38 -9.56 -40.00
CA SER A 39 -13.00 -9.92 -40.43
C SER A 39 -12.07 -8.89 -39.78
N GLN A 40 -11.15 -9.20 -38.87
CA GLN A 40 -10.36 -10.40 -38.68
C GLN A 40 -10.31 -10.73 -37.19
N SER A 41 -10.60 -11.97 -36.84
CA SER A 41 -10.16 -12.52 -35.56
C SER A 41 -8.65 -12.45 -35.57
N SER A 42 -8.07 -11.48 -34.87
CA SER A 42 -6.67 -11.58 -34.48
C SER A 42 -6.58 -12.86 -33.67
N GLU A 43 -5.92 -13.85 -34.24
CA GLU A 43 -5.42 -14.98 -33.50
C GLU A 43 -4.46 -14.36 -32.48
N ILE A 44 -4.98 -14.12 -31.27
CA ILE A 44 -4.22 -13.58 -30.15
C ILE A 44 -3.09 -14.56 -29.96
N ALA A 45 -1.88 -14.17 -30.38
CA ALA A 45 -0.70 -14.98 -30.22
C ALA A 45 -0.66 -15.43 -28.75
N ALA A 46 -0.72 -16.73 -28.52
CA ALA A 46 -0.79 -17.36 -27.19
C ALA A 46 0.44 -17.07 -26.30
N ASP A 47 1.38 -16.27 -26.81
CA ASP A 47 2.67 -15.96 -26.22
C ASP A 47 2.84 -14.44 -25.92
N ALA A 48 1.73 -13.69 -25.88
CA ALA A 48 1.77 -12.32 -25.40
C ALA A 48 2.16 -12.30 -23.91
N PRO A 49 3.11 -11.43 -23.48
CA PRO A 49 3.49 -11.34 -22.08
C PRO A 49 2.28 -10.95 -21.24
N VAL A 50 2.00 -11.75 -20.21
CA VAL A 50 0.98 -11.48 -19.20
C VAL A 50 1.67 -10.84 -18.01
N LEU A 51 1.28 -9.60 -17.69
CA LEU A 51 1.73 -8.92 -16.48
C LEU A 51 0.67 -9.10 -15.40
N SER A 52 1.06 -9.73 -14.30
CA SER A 52 0.21 -9.87 -13.11
C SER A 52 0.48 -8.73 -12.13
N MET A 53 -0.60 -8.17 -11.56
CA MET A 53 -0.53 -7.08 -10.60
C MET A 53 -1.51 -7.33 -9.46
N ALA A 54 -1.02 -7.29 -8.22
CA ALA A 54 -1.85 -7.43 -7.03
C ALA A 54 -2.36 -6.06 -6.59
N LYS A 55 -3.68 -5.89 -6.49
CA LYS A 55 -4.32 -4.73 -5.85
C LYS A 55 -4.42 -4.97 -4.35
N LEU A 56 -3.69 -4.16 -3.60
CA LEU A 56 -3.59 -4.25 -2.16
C LEU A 56 -4.21 -3.00 -1.53
N GLU A 57 -5.04 -3.22 -0.53
CA GLU A 57 -5.53 -2.16 0.35
C GLU A 57 -4.67 -2.15 1.61
N THR A 58 -4.33 -0.97 2.12
CA THR A 58 -3.59 -0.83 3.37
C THR A 58 -4.27 0.13 4.33
N ILE A 59 -4.43 -0.28 5.58
CA ILE A 59 -5.03 0.53 6.63
C ILE A 59 -4.08 0.52 7.83
N VAL A 60 -3.57 1.68 8.21
CA VAL A 60 -2.84 1.86 9.48
C VAL A 60 -3.78 2.49 10.50
N VAL A 61 -4.36 1.72 11.39
CA VAL A 61 -5.24 2.23 12.45
C VAL A 61 -4.37 2.76 13.59
N SER A 62 -4.77 3.86 14.21
CA SER A 62 -4.16 4.40 15.42
C SER A 62 -5.26 4.52 16.47
N GLN A 63 -5.08 3.90 17.63
CA GLN A 63 -6.05 3.96 18.72
C GLN A 63 -5.39 4.31 20.04
N PRO A 64 -6.11 4.94 20.98
CA PRO A 64 -5.65 5.07 22.35
C PRO A 64 -5.31 3.70 22.98
N ALA A 65 -4.19 3.62 23.69
CA ALA A 65 -3.72 2.38 24.32
C ALA A 65 -4.66 1.85 25.42
N ASN A 66 -5.52 2.69 25.99
CA ASN A 66 -6.51 2.29 26.99
C ASN A 66 -7.66 1.44 26.41
N GLU A 67 -7.86 1.43 25.09
CA GLU A 67 -8.93 0.68 24.44
C GLU A 67 -8.51 -0.77 24.11
N VAL A 68 -8.29 -1.57 25.15
CA VAL A 68 -7.78 -2.95 25.01
C VAL A 68 -8.84 -3.91 24.46
N ARG A 69 -10.13 -3.61 24.62
CA ARG A 69 -11.23 -4.57 24.32
C ARG A 69 -11.36 -4.87 22.83
N ILE A 70 -11.47 -3.85 21.98
CA ILE A 70 -11.65 -4.03 20.54
C ILE A 70 -10.42 -4.72 19.95
N ARG A 71 -9.22 -4.33 20.39
CA ARG A 71 -7.96 -4.96 20.03
C ARG A 71 -7.92 -6.46 20.36
N ARG A 72 -8.35 -6.84 21.56
CA ARG A 72 -8.41 -8.25 21.96
C ARG A 72 -9.38 -9.04 21.09
N LEU A 73 -10.54 -8.46 20.77
CA LEU A 73 -11.52 -9.09 19.89
C LEU A 73 -10.97 -9.27 18.46
N ALA A 74 -10.31 -8.24 17.92
CA ALA A 74 -9.64 -8.32 16.63
C ALA A 74 -8.63 -9.47 16.58
N TRP A 75 -7.76 -9.60 17.59
CA TRP A 75 -6.79 -10.68 17.66
C TRP A 75 -7.39 -12.08 17.89
N GLN A 76 -8.59 -12.19 18.47
CA GLN A 76 -9.27 -13.47 18.63
C GLN A 76 -9.85 -14.01 17.32
N GLU A 77 -10.10 -13.15 16.34
CA GLU A 77 -10.64 -13.50 15.03
C GLU A 77 -9.54 -13.78 13.99
N LEU A 78 -8.27 -13.62 14.35
CA LEU A 78 -7.12 -13.81 13.47
C LEU A 78 -6.49 -15.20 13.68
N ASP A 79 -6.13 -15.85 12.58
CA ASP A 79 -5.28 -17.04 12.63
C ASP A 79 -3.81 -16.61 12.69
N GLU A 80 -3.12 -17.01 13.75
CA GLU A 80 -1.67 -16.80 13.93
C GLU A 80 -0.87 -18.08 13.62
N SER A 81 -1.53 -19.25 13.64
CA SER A 81 -0.88 -20.56 13.55
C SER A 81 -0.55 -20.93 12.11
N GLY A 82 -1.46 -20.65 11.17
CA GLY A 82 -1.27 -20.97 9.74
C GLY A 82 -0.33 -20.03 8.98
N VAL A 83 0.05 -18.89 9.57
CA VAL A 83 0.74 -17.81 8.85
C VAL A 83 2.22 -18.12 8.58
N MET A 84 2.91 -18.75 9.52
CA MET A 84 4.36 -18.99 9.46
C MET A 84 4.81 -20.14 10.36
N ALA A 85 6.07 -20.57 10.18
CA ALA A 85 6.68 -21.59 11.03
C ALA A 85 6.70 -21.16 12.51
N PRO A 86 6.50 -22.09 13.48
CA PRO A 86 6.47 -21.77 14.90
C PRO A 86 7.71 -21.04 15.42
N GLU A 87 8.89 -21.39 14.93
CA GLU A 87 10.17 -20.79 15.31
C GLU A 87 10.21 -19.32 14.89
N LYS A 88 9.76 -19.03 13.66
CA LYS A 88 9.70 -17.65 13.17
C LYS A 88 8.67 -16.82 13.93
N ARG A 89 7.52 -17.41 14.27
CA ARG A 89 6.51 -16.75 15.10
C ARG A 89 7.06 -16.40 16.48
N ARG A 90 7.75 -17.34 17.14
CA ARG A 90 8.40 -17.08 18.44
C ARG A 90 9.42 -15.94 18.31
N GLN A 91 10.27 -15.96 17.28
CA GLN A 91 11.24 -14.89 17.03
C GLN A 91 10.56 -13.51 16.87
N LEU A 92 9.47 -13.43 16.11
CA LEU A 92 8.72 -12.18 15.97
C LEU A 92 8.11 -11.75 17.31
N ASN A 93 7.51 -12.70 18.04
CA ASN A 93 6.90 -12.43 19.34
C ASN A 93 7.92 -11.95 20.38
N ASP A 94 9.12 -12.54 20.41
CA ASP A 94 10.23 -12.14 21.29
C ASP A 94 10.70 -10.71 20.97
N ALA A 95 10.64 -10.30 19.70
CA ALA A 95 10.89 -8.93 19.28
C ALA A 95 9.69 -7.98 19.47
N GLY A 96 8.58 -8.48 20.01
CA GLY A 96 7.36 -7.73 20.28
C GLY A 96 6.44 -7.55 19.07
N LEU A 97 6.64 -8.29 17.97
CA LEU A 97 5.77 -8.26 16.80
C LEU A 97 4.74 -9.39 16.83
N ARG A 98 3.49 -9.06 16.52
CA ARG A 98 2.41 -10.03 16.36
C ARG A 98 1.86 -9.98 14.95
N VAL A 99 1.60 -11.13 14.36
CA VAL A 99 1.14 -11.26 12.98
C VAL A 99 0.02 -12.29 12.91
N GLY A 100 -1.09 -11.91 12.28
CA GLY A 100 -2.24 -12.79 12.06
C GLY A 100 -2.87 -12.54 10.69
N VAL A 101 -3.64 -13.52 10.21
CA VAL A 101 -4.40 -13.41 8.96
C VAL A 101 -5.87 -13.70 9.24
N ALA A 102 -6.75 -12.89 8.67
CA ALA A 102 -8.18 -13.20 8.57
C ALA A 102 -8.51 -13.63 7.14
N GLY A 103 -9.26 -14.72 7.01
CA GLY A 103 -9.67 -15.28 5.72
C GLY A 103 -10.99 -14.72 5.19
N GLY A 104 -11.05 -14.44 3.89
CA GLY A 104 -12.29 -14.22 3.13
C GLY A 104 -13.03 -12.89 3.33
N SER A 105 -13.04 -12.31 4.52
CA SER A 105 -13.51 -10.95 4.76
C SER A 105 -12.85 -10.34 5.99
N ILE A 106 -12.90 -9.00 6.11
CA ILE A 106 -12.33 -8.31 7.28
C ILE A 106 -13.23 -8.59 8.50
N PRO A 107 -12.72 -9.16 9.61
CA PRO A 107 -13.36 -9.21 10.92
C PRO A 107 -14.09 -7.92 11.29
N TRP A 108 -15.29 -8.02 11.88
CA TRP A 108 -16.08 -6.83 12.22
C TRP A 108 -15.31 -5.88 13.14
N ALA A 109 -14.52 -6.43 14.07
CA ALA A 109 -13.69 -5.65 14.98
C ALA A 109 -12.69 -4.80 14.18
N LEU A 110 -12.02 -5.39 13.19
CA LEU A 110 -11.09 -4.69 12.30
C LEU A 110 -11.80 -3.68 11.38
N GLN A 111 -13.03 -3.96 10.93
CA GLN A 111 -13.83 -2.99 10.17
C GLN A 111 -14.22 -1.78 11.02
N SER A 112 -14.63 -1.99 12.27
CA SER A 112 -14.94 -0.91 13.21
C SER A 112 -13.74 0.00 13.43
N LEU A 113 -12.56 -0.61 13.66
CA LEU A 113 -11.29 0.10 13.77
C LEU A 113 -10.95 0.94 12.52
N ALA A 114 -11.17 0.38 11.32
CA ALA A 114 -10.89 1.08 10.08
C ALA A 114 -11.84 2.27 9.84
N ARG A 115 -13.14 2.13 10.14
CA ARG A 115 -14.15 3.19 9.99
C ARG A 115 -13.97 4.35 10.97
N GLU A 116 -13.51 4.07 12.18
CA GLU A 116 -13.18 5.11 13.16
C GLU A 116 -12.07 6.02 12.63
N LYS A 117 -11.02 5.43 12.05
CA LYS A 117 -9.93 6.18 11.41
C LYS A 117 -10.42 7.08 10.27
N GLU A 118 -11.29 6.59 9.39
CA GLU A 118 -11.87 7.43 8.32
C GLU A 118 -12.62 8.64 8.88
N SER A 119 -13.33 8.47 9.99
CA SER A 119 -14.09 9.53 10.64
C SER A 119 -13.15 10.61 11.22
N GLU A 120 -12.02 10.20 11.80
CA GLU A 120 -10.98 11.13 12.29
C GLU A 120 -10.32 11.93 11.16
N GLN A 121 -10.07 11.29 10.01
CA GLN A 121 -9.42 11.93 8.87
C GLN A 121 -10.35 12.93 8.14
N ASN A 122 -11.66 12.69 8.14
CA ASN A 122 -12.62 13.53 7.41
C ASN A 122 -13.17 14.74 8.19
N GLY A 123 -12.88 14.87 9.49
CA GLY A 123 -12.87 16.13 10.25
C GLY A 123 -14.12 17.05 10.26
N VAL A 124 -15.25 16.68 9.64
CA VAL A 124 -16.42 17.55 9.50
C VAL A 124 -17.71 16.75 9.65
N SER A 125 -18.61 17.25 10.50
CA SER A 125 -19.98 16.77 10.75
C SER A 125 -20.69 16.22 9.52
N ALA A 126 -20.57 14.91 9.28
CA ALA A 126 -21.58 14.18 8.54
C ALA A 126 -22.66 13.79 9.55
N LEU A 127 -23.85 14.37 9.40
CA LEU A 127 -25.08 13.82 9.97
C LEU A 127 -25.09 12.30 9.77
N PRO A 128 -25.64 11.51 10.71
CA PRO A 128 -25.72 10.07 10.54
C PRO A 128 -26.65 9.80 9.35
N GLN A 129 -26.08 9.60 8.16
CA GLN A 129 -26.78 8.97 7.07
C GLN A 129 -26.98 7.51 7.50
N LEU A 130 -28.06 7.30 8.25
CA LEU A 130 -28.61 6.01 8.67
C LEU A 130 -29.09 5.13 7.49
N ASN A 131 -28.71 5.48 6.26
CA ASN A 131 -29.12 4.82 5.03
C ASN A 131 -27.90 4.31 4.26
N GLU A 132 -27.15 3.40 4.87
CA GLU A 132 -26.30 2.47 4.11
C GLU A 132 -25.88 1.29 4.99
N ARG A 133 -26.87 0.59 5.56
CA ARG A 133 -26.65 -0.67 6.29
C ARG A 133 -26.22 -1.84 5.38
N ASN A 134 -26.02 -1.57 4.09
CA ASN A 134 -25.77 -2.55 3.02
C ASN A 134 -24.60 -2.18 2.09
N SER A 135 -23.74 -1.20 2.43
CA SER A 135 -22.49 -1.00 1.68
C SER A 135 -21.54 -2.17 1.98
N HIS A 136 -21.68 -3.20 1.14
CA HIS A 136 -20.77 -4.31 0.85
C HIS A 136 -19.55 -4.39 1.77
N THR A 137 -19.46 -5.45 2.57
CA THR A 137 -18.31 -5.87 3.40
C THR A 137 -16.96 -5.94 2.67
N ASN A 138 -16.94 -5.65 1.36
CA ASN A 138 -15.82 -5.80 0.46
C ASN A 138 -15.28 -4.48 -0.10
N ALA A 139 -15.98 -3.34 0.11
CA ALA A 139 -15.50 -2.03 -0.34
C ALA A 139 -14.18 -1.65 0.39
N PRO A 140 -13.21 -1.03 -0.31
CA PRO A 140 -12.00 -0.55 0.34
C PRO A 140 -12.31 0.69 1.22
N VAL A 141 -11.75 0.66 2.42
CA VAL A 141 -11.77 1.65 3.51
C VAL A 141 -10.40 2.37 3.62
N GLY A 142 -9.36 1.86 2.96
CA GLY A 142 -8.00 2.43 2.98
C GLY A 142 -7.45 2.76 1.60
N PRO A 143 -6.27 3.40 1.53
CA PRO A 143 -5.53 3.58 0.29
C PRO A 143 -5.30 2.23 -0.40
N VAL A 144 -5.63 2.20 -1.69
CA VAL A 144 -5.39 1.07 -2.57
C VAL A 144 -4.19 1.37 -3.44
N PHE A 145 -3.24 0.45 -3.48
CA PHE A 145 -2.10 0.50 -4.39
C PHE A 145 -1.96 -0.83 -5.12
N SER A 146 -1.24 -0.80 -6.23
CA SER A 146 -1.04 -1.99 -7.05
C SER A 146 0.45 -2.32 -7.12
N VAL A 147 0.78 -3.60 -6.92
CA VAL A 147 2.16 -4.09 -6.89
C VAL A 147 2.32 -5.21 -7.90
N MET A 148 3.30 -5.09 -8.78
CA MET A 148 3.68 -6.15 -9.72
C MET A 148 4.51 -7.23 -9.02
N GLU A 149 4.63 -8.40 -9.63
CA GLU A 149 5.59 -9.42 -9.18
C GLU A 149 7.03 -8.88 -9.15
N GLY A 150 7.74 -9.13 -8.05
CA GLY A 150 9.04 -8.53 -7.73
C GLY A 150 8.98 -7.04 -7.37
N GLY A 151 7.83 -6.40 -7.51
CA GLY A 151 7.60 -5.01 -7.15
C GLY A 151 7.63 -4.81 -5.64
N ARG A 152 8.09 -3.62 -5.22
CA ARG A 152 8.19 -3.20 -3.82
C ARG A 152 7.42 -1.91 -3.57
N THR A 153 6.85 -1.80 -2.39
CA THR A 153 6.21 -0.59 -1.88
C THR A 153 6.63 -0.35 -0.43
N ILE A 154 6.54 0.90 0.03
CA ILE A 154 6.86 1.27 1.41
C ILE A 154 5.59 1.77 2.08
N ILE A 155 5.29 1.22 3.25
CA ILE A 155 4.16 1.62 4.08
C ILE A 155 4.72 2.32 5.31
N ASP A 156 4.45 3.61 5.41
CA ASP A 156 4.82 4.43 6.58
C ASP A 156 3.85 4.12 7.73
N LEU A 157 4.36 3.59 8.84
CA LEU A 157 3.58 3.41 10.06
C LEU A 157 3.58 4.68 10.90
N GLN A 158 4.78 5.25 11.06
CA GLN A 158 5.04 6.33 12.00
C GLN A 158 6.20 7.18 11.53
N SER A 159 6.11 8.49 11.77
CA SER A 159 7.11 9.47 11.36
C SER A 159 7.32 10.51 12.44
N GLY A 160 8.52 11.08 12.50
CA GLY A 160 8.81 12.18 13.42
C GLY A 160 9.06 11.72 14.86
N ILE A 161 9.43 10.46 15.06
CA ILE A 161 9.80 9.95 16.38
C ILE A 161 11.12 10.60 16.79
N ASP A 162 11.17 11.13 18.01
CA ASP A 162 12.38 11.70 18.59
C ASP A 162 13.24 10.58 19.20
N GLY A 163 14.33 10.23 18.52
CA GLY A 163 15.22 9.17 18.97
C GLY A 163 15.99 9.48 20.25
N GLN A 164 15.97 10.72 20.75
CA GLN A 164 16.57 11.06 22.06
C GLN A 164 15.70 10.58 23.24
N LEU A 165 14.40 10.38 23.00
CA LEU A 165 13.46 9.91 24.02
C LEU A 165 13.36 8.38 24.09
N LEU A 166 13.99 7.68 23.14
CA LEU A 166 13.95 6.23 23.07
C LEU A 166 15.00 5.61 24.00
N PRO A 167 14.68 4.51 24.71
CA PRO A 167 15.65 3.80 25.53
C PRO A 167 16.58 2.96 24.66
N ILE A 168 17.63 3.61 24.16
CA ILE A 168 18.63 3.01 23.26
C ILE A 168 19.33 1.79 23.88
N ASP A 169 19.42 1.72 25.21
CA ASP A 169 20.02 0.56 25.88
C ASP A 169 19.15 -0.69 25.85
N GLN A 170 17.85 -0.54 25.61
CA GLN A 170 16.92 -1.68 25.46
C GLN A 170 16.77 -2.11 23.99
N ILE A 171 17.06 -1.21 23.03
CA ILE A 171 16.97 -1.50 21.59
C ILE A 171 18.35 -1.30 20.95
N SER A 172 19.14 -2.37 20.99
CA SER A 172 20.55 -2.36 20.56
C SER A 172 20.73 -1.99 19.09
N GLU A 173 19.75 -2.28 18.24
CA GLU A 173 19.73 -2.01 16.81
C GLU A 173 19.78 -0.50 16.53
N LEU A 174 19.22 0.35 17.41
CA LEU A 174 19.30 1.80 17.27
C LEU A 174 20.72 2.35 17.47
N LYS A 175 21.64 1.56 18.04
CA LYS A 175 23.05 1.96 18.21
C LYS A 175 23.78 2.04 16.88
N SER A 176 23.34 1.32 15.85
CA SER A 176 23.97 1.34 14.52
C SER A 176 23.55 2.54 13.66
N LEU A 177 22.50 3.27 14.04
CA LEU A 177 22.04 4.46 13.30
C LEU A 177 23.01 5.63 13.51
N ARG A 178 23.38 6.30 12.41
CA ARG A 178 24.29 7.47 12.44
C ARG A 178 23.62 8.73 12.98
N SER A 179 22.35 8.91 12.63
CA SER A 179 21.49 9.94 13.18
C SER A 179 20.30 9.28 13.85
N ARG A 180 19.73 9.96 14.85
CA ARG A 180 18.52 9.54 15.54
C ARG A 180 17.44 10.62 15.48
N GLU A 181 17.64 11.61 14.63
CA GLU A 181 16.67 12.66 14.40
C GLU A 181 15.60 12.17 13.42
N LYS A 182 14.35 12.54 13.69
CA LYS A 182 13.19 12.30 12.81
C LYS A 182 13.09 10.83 12.39
N LEU A 183 13.11 9.94 13.38
CA LEU A 183 12.96 8.51 13.12
C LEU A 183 11.59 8.23 12.48
N ARG A 184 11.60 7.31 11.53
CA ARG A 184 10.41 6.85 10.81
C ARG A 184 10.42 5.34 10.74
N CYS A 185 9.32 4.74 11.17
CA CYS A 185 9.10 3.30 11.17
C CYS A 185 8.27 2.94 9.94
N VAL A 186 8.80 2.06 9.10
CA VAL A 186 8.17 1.68 7.84
C VAL A 186 8.22 0.16 7.61
N PHE A 187 7.32 -0.33 6.77
CA PHE A 187 7.40 -1.67 6.21
C PHE A 187 7.68 -1.58 4.72
N GLU A 188 8.77 -2.19 4.27
CA GLU A 188 8.95 -2.52 2.86
C GLU A 188 8.18 -3.81 2.57
N VAL A 189 7.19 -3.73 1.67
CA VAL A 189 6.37 -4.84 1.24
C VAL A 189 6.69 -5.18 -0.21
N THR A 190 7.11 -6.42 -0.45
CA THR A 190 7.46 -6.93 -1.78
C THR A 190 6.53 -8.06 -2.16
N ALA A 191 5.97 -8.02 -3.36
CA ALA A 191 5.18 -9.13 -3.88
C ALA A 191 6.12 -10.15 -4.54
N LYS A 192 6.53 -11.17 -3.80
CA LYS A 192 7.52 -12.18 -4.25
C LYS A 192 6.99 -13.04 -5.39
N GLU A 193 5.72 -13.40 -5.31
CA GLU A 193 5.07 -14.34 -6.22
C GLU A 193 3.61 -13.95 -6.35
N LEU A 194 3.12 -13.88 -7.59
CA LEU A 194 1.71 -13.69 -7.90
C LEU A 194 1.24 -14.87 -8.72
N LYS A 195 0.29 -15.64 -8.20
CA LYS A 195 -0.29 -16.79 -8.87
C LYS A 195 -1.81 -16.74 -8.75
N ASP A 196 -2.49 -17.61 -9.49
CA ASP A 196 -3.95 -17.59 -9.65
C ASP A 196 -4.71 -17.42 -8.33
N GLY A 197 -5.15 -16.19 -8.06
CA GLY A 197 -5.96 -15.80 -6.90
C GLY A 197 -5.21 -15.59 -5.58
N TRP A 198 -3.88 -15.64 -5.54
CA TRP A 198 -3.10 -15.39 -4.33
C TRP A 198 -1.76 -14.70 -4.59
N VAL A 199 -1.26 -14.01 -3.56
CA VAL A 199 0.04 -13.33 -3.56
C VAL A 199 0.87 -13.75 -2.36
N LEU A 200 2.18 -14.00 -2.56
CA LEU A 200 3.14 -14.11 -1.47
C LEU A 200 3.77 -12.75 -1.22
N LEU A 201 3.38 -12.10 -0.14
CA LEU A 201 3.95 -10.84 0.30
C LEU A 201 5.11 -11.10 1.24
N ASN A 202 6.19 -10.36 1.06
CA ASN A 202 7.34 -10.33 1.95
C ASN A 202 7.39 -8.98 2.65
N PHE A 203 7.46 -9.01 3.97
CA PHE A 203 7.45 -7.84 4.84
C PHE A 203 8.83 -7.70 5.45
N LEU A 204 9.45 -6.53 5.26
CA LEU A 204 10.70 -6.16 5.89
C LEU A 204 10.49 -4.87 6.69
N PRO A 205 10.49 -4.94 8.03
CA PRO A 205 10.49 -3.74 8.85
C PRO A 205 11.79 -2.95 8.64
N GLN A 206 11.68 -1.63 8.52
CA GLN A 206 12.82 -0.73 8.38
C GLN A 206 12.65 0.50 9.28
N ILE A 207 13.76 0.97 9.84
CA ILE A 207 13.83 2.23 10.60
C ILE A 207 14.63 3.20 9.76
N HIS A 208 14.00 4.31 9.39
CA HIS A 208 14.62 5.38 8.64
C HIS A 208 14.98 6.52 9.59
N SER A 209 16.15 7.13 9.40
CA SER A 209 16.55 8.35 10.12
C SER A 209 17.02 9.44 9.17
N GLY A 210 16.79 10.69 9.57
CA GLY A 210 17.16 11.88 8.82
C GLY A 210 16.08 12.34 7.84
N ALA A 211 16.37 13.44 7.14
CA ALA A 211 15.41 14.05 6.22
C ALA A 211 15.12 13.13 5.03
N ALA A 212 13.84 12.91 4.73
CA ALA A 212 13.39 12.32 3.48
C ALA A 212 13.62 13.32 2.34
N GLY A 213 14.83 13.36 1.80
CA GLY A 213 15.17 14.24 0.69
C GLY A 213 14.53 13.76 -0.62
N LEU A 214 13.66 14.58 -1.22
CA LEU A 214 13.28 14.43 -2.62
C LEU A 214 14.51 14.70 -3.49
N ARG A 215 14.92 13.70 -4.28
CA ARG A 215 16.09 13.79 -5.14
C ARG A 215 15.71 14.51 -6.43
N LEU A 216 15.87 15.83 -6.48
CA LEU A 216 16.01 16.55 -7.74
C LEU A 216 17.50 16.87 -7.93
N SER A 217 18.23 16.00 -8.63
CA SER A 217 19.57 16.37 -9.10
C SER A 217 19.42 17.21 -10.36
N VAL A 218 19.30 18.53 -10.20
CA VAL A 218 19.51 19.48 -11.29
C VAL A 218 20.99 19.87 -11.26
N GLN A 219 21.65 19.61 -12.37
CA GLN A 219 23.05 19.86 -12.63
C GLN A 219 23.33 21.38 -12.54
N GLY A 220 24.03 21.81 -11.49
CA GLY A 220 24.40 23.21 -11.31
C GLY A 220 25.04 23.51 -9.96
N SER A 221 26.37 23.40 -9.89
CA SER A 221 27.27 24.16 -9.01
C SER A 221 26.73 24.52 -7.61
N SER A 222 26.71 23.56 -6.69
CA SER A 222 26.74 23.82 -5.25
C SER A 222 27.16 22.56 -4.50
N ASP A 223 28.31 22.64 -3.84
CA ASP A 223 29.09 21.58 -3.18
C ASP A 223 28.48 21.04 -1.87
N LYS A 224 27.14 20.97 -1.78
CA LYS A 224 26.44 20.40 -0.62
C LYS A 224 26.08 18.96 -0.92
N LEU A 225 26.85 18.05 -0.34
CA LEU A 225 26.54 16.62 -0.34
C LEU A 225 25.10 16.42 0.17
N PRO A 226 24.24 15.71 -0.59
CA PRO A 226 22.86 15.50 -0.17
C PRO A 226 22.83 14.68 1.12
N VAL A 227 22.01 15.11 2.08
CA VAL A 227 21.77 14.38 3.32
C VAL A 227 21.14 13.04 2.97
N ARG A 228 21.91 11.96 3.14
CA ARG A 228 21.46 10.58 2.90
C ARG A 228 20.57 10.17 4.06
N GLN A 229 19.34 9.74 3.76
CA GLN A 229 18.50 9.06 4.74
C GLN A 229 19.20 7.77 5.17
N ASP A 230 19.37 7.59 6.48
CA ASP A 230 19.92 6.34 7.03
C ASP A 230 18.79 5.32 7.12
N VAL A 231 19.02 4.11 6.64
CA VAL A 231 18.02 3.04 6.62
C VAL A 231 18.61 1.84 7.35
N LEU A 232 17.94 1.45 8.43
CA LEU A 232 18.24 0.27 9.22
C LEU A 232 17.19 -0.81 8.92
N PRO A 233 17.48 -1.77 8.03
CA PRO A 233 16.62 -2.91 7.79
C PRO A 233 16.71 -3.92 8.94
N LEU A 234 15.56 -4.39 9.42
CA LEU A 234 15.46 -5.38 10.50
C LEU A 234 15.26 -6.78 9.89
N TYR A 235 16.32 -7.32 9.27
CA TYR A 235 16.26 -8.60 8.54
C TYR A 235 15.82 -9.78 9.41
N ASP A 236 16.18 -9.78 10.69
CA ASP A 236 15.75 -10.82 11.64
C ASP A 236 14.23 -10.82 11.86
N LEU A 237 13.56 -9.71 11.56
CA LEU A 237 12.11 -9.56 11.66
C LEU A 237 11.41 -9.67 10.30
N GLN A 238 12.14 -10.01 9.24
CA GLN A 238 11.54 -10.23 7.93
C GLN A 238 10.66 -11.48 7.95
N PHE A 239 9.44 -11.39 7.42
CA PHE A 239 8.54 -12.54 7.28
C PHE A 239 7.79 -12.50 5.95
N SER A 240 7.15 -13.61 5.58
CA SER A 240 6.32 -13.68 4.37
C SER A 240 4.95 -14.23 4.71
N ILE A 241 3.91 -13.69 4.05
CA ILE A 241 2.51 -14.09 4.22
C ILE A 241 1.92 -14.38 2.85
N LYS A 242 1.27 -15.52 2.71
CA LYS A 242 0.44 -15.84 1.57
C LYS A 242 -0.97 -15.30 1.81
N LEU A 243 -1.47 -14.47 0.91
CA LEU A 243 -2.83 -13.93 0.96
C LEU A 243 -3.62 -14.40 -0.25
N HIS A 244 -4.81 -14.94 -0.03
CA HIS A 244 -5.83 -15.13 -1.06
C HIS A 244 -6.69 -13.88 -1.22
N ARG A 245 -7.49 -13.84 -2.28
CA ARG A 245 -8.44 -12.76 -2.50
C ARG A 245 -9.39 -12.61 -1.30
N GLY A 246 -9.46 -11.41 -0.73
CA GLY A 246 -10.26 -11.09 0.45
C GLY A 246 -9.53 -11.28 1.77
N ASP A 247 -8.41 -12.02 1.80
CA ASP A 247 -7.63 -12.22 3.01
C ASP A 247 -6.97 -10.92 3.45
N THR A 248 -6.91 -10.74 4.76
CA THR A 248 -6.31 -9.56 5.41
C THR A 248 -5.21 -9.99 6.36
N ALA A 249 -3.97 -9.61 6.05
CA ALA A 249 -2.87 -9.67 7.00
C ALA A 249 -2.98 -8.53 7.99
N VAL A 250 -2.76 -8.82 9.28
CA VAL A 250 -2.70 -7.84 10.36
C VAL A 250 -1.36 -7.98 11.06
N VAL A 251 -0.68 -6.85 11.22
CA VAL A 251 0.59 -6.73 11.94
C VAL A 251 0.42 -5.70 13.04
N GLY A 252 0.84 -6.06 14.24
CA GLY A 252 0.84 -5.18 15.39
C GLY A 252 1.95 -5.55 16.36
N HIS A 253 1.83 -5.08 17.60
CA HIS A 253 2.76 -5.43 18.65
C HIS A 253 2.17 -6.43 19.66
N ILE A 254 3.06 -7.05 20.44
CA ILE A 254 2.73 -7.73 21.69
C ILE A 254 2.98 -6.77 22.84
N ASP A 255 2.00 -6.63 23.72
CA ASP A 255 2.11 -5.80 24.91
C ASP A 255 3.25 -6.32 25.81
N SER A 256 4.16 -5.42 26.17
CA SER A 256 5.33 -5.71 26.99
C SER A 256 5.66 -4.51 27.87
N ALA A 257 6.07 -4.81 29.11
CA ALA A 257 6.55 -3.81 30.05
C ALA A 257 7.84 -3.13 29.53
N ASP A 258 8.76 -3.95 29.02
CA ASP A 258 10.05 -3.50 28.49
C ASP A 258 9.93 -2.99 27.05
N TRP A 259 10.87 -2.13 26.65
CA TRP A 259 10.96 -1.69 25.26
C TRP A 259 11.49 -2.78 24.35
N ASN A 260 10.83 -2.94 23.21
CA ASN A 260 11.23 -3.82 22.13
C ASN A 260 10.95 -3.15 20.78
N LEU A 261 11.36 -3.80 19.69
CA LEU A 261 11.18 -3.28 18.33
C LEU A 261 9.70 -3.16 17.96
N GLY A 262 8.84 -4.08 18.41
CA GLY A 262 7.40 -3.98 18.20
C GLY A 262 6.79 -2.73 18.81
N LYS A 263 7.17 -2.39 20.05
CA LYS A 263 6.75 -1.16 20.74
C LYS A 263 7.25 0.07 20.00
N LEU A 264 8.48 0.08 19.51
CA LEU A 264 9.00 1.17 18.68
C LEU A 264 8.21 1.36 17.37
N LEU A 265 7.83 0.26 16.71
CA LEU A 265 7.13 0.30 15.43
C LEU A 265 5.64 0.69 15.55
N PHE A 266 4.99 0.32 16.66
CA PHE A 266 3.54 0.45 16.82
C PHE A 266 3.09 1.31 18.00
N GLN A 267 3.97 1.69 18.94
CA GLN A 267 3.64 2.47 20.15
C GLN A 267 4.83 3.39 20.60
N PRO A 268 5.23 4.39 19.81
CA PRO A 268 6.44 5.18 20.02
C PRO A 268 6.25 6.28 21.06
N ASP A 269 5.01 6.51 21.50
CA ASP A 269 4.64 7.66 22.30
C ASP A 269 5.06 7.49 23.76
N VAL A 270 6.25 8.00 24.08
CA VAL A 270 6.80 8.04 25.44
C VAL A 270 6.23 9.21 26.25
N ASN A 271 5.84 10.31 25.57
CA ASN A 271 5.55 11.61 26.20
C ASN A 271 4.19 12.22 25.82
N SER A 272 3.38 11.56 24.98
CA SER A 272 2.03 12.07 24.70
C SER A 272 1.10 11.76 25.87
N ARG A 273 0.17 12.68 26.17
CA ARG A 273 -0.86 12.47 27.23
C ARG A 273 -1.78 11.28 26.92
N GLN A 274 -1.79 10.82 25.67
CA GLN A 274 -2.56 9.70 25.18
C GLN A 274 -1.64 8.82 24.35
N ILE A 275 -1.11 7.77 24.97
CA ILE A 275 -0.31 6.76 24.29
C ILE A 275 -1.20 6.16 23.19
N SER A 276 -0.77 6.29 21.94
CA SER A 276 -1.44 5.69 20.79
C SER A 276 -0.73 4.41 20.38
N GLU A 277 -1.52 3.37 20.12
CA GLU A 277 -1.05 2.11 19.57
C GLU A 277 -1.59 1.95 18.15
N LYS A 278 -0.75 1.44 17.26
CA LYS A 278 -1.09 1.26 15.85
C LYS A 278 -1.27 -0.21 15.49
N LEU A 279 -2.07 -0.44 14.45
CA LEU A 279 -2.22 -1.73 13.77
C LEU A 279 -2.10 -1.51 12.28
N LEU A 280 -1.30 -2.33 11.61
CA LEU A 280 -1.19 -2.37 10.15
C LEU A 280 -2.06 -3.50 9.62
N MET A 281 -2.96 -3.17 8.68
CA MET A 281 -3.75 -4.14 7.95
C MET A 281 -3.41 -4.04 6.47
N ILE A 282 -3.23 -5.18 5.81
CA ILE A 282 -3.08 -5.28 4.36
C ILE A 282 -4.04 -6.33 3.83
N ARG A 283 -4.95 -5.93 2.94
CA ARG A 283 -5.92 -6.82 2.31
C ARG A 283 -5.63 -7.00 0.82
N LEU A 284 -5.71 -8.24 0.34
CA LEU A 284 -5.70 -8.50 -1.10
C LEU A 284 -7.11 -8.32 -1.67
N LEU A 285 -7.28 -7.33 -2.56
CA LEU A 285 -8.58 -7.07 -3.20
C LEU A 285 -8.77 -7.98 -4.42
N GLU A 286 -7.75 -8.02 -5.26
CA GLU A 286 -7.79 -8.65 -6.58
C GLU A 286 -6.37 -8.81 -7.14
N ILE A 287 -6.21 -9.73 -8.09
CA ILE A 287 -5.02 -9.83 -8.93
C ILE A 287 -5.48 -9.60 -10.38
N ASP A 288 -4.99 -8.53 -10.99
CA ASP A 288 -5.25 -8.21 -12.38
C ASP A 288 -4.21 -8.89 -13.27
N GLN A 289 -4.64 -9.44 -14.41
CA GLN A 289 -3.77 -9.89 -15.48
C GLN A 289 -3.90 -8.95 -16.67
N ILE A 290 -2.84 -8.21 -16.96
CA ILE A 290 -2.76 -7.32 -18.12
C ILE A 290 -2.05 -8.09 -19.22
N ARG A 291 -2.78 -8.43 -20.29
CA ARG A 291 -2.19 -9.03 -21.50
C ARG A 291 -1.81 -7.94 -22.48
N GLY A 292 -0.55 -7.93 -22.92
CA GLY A 292 -0.11 -7.03 -23.98
C GLY A 292 -0.76 -7.39 -25.31
N SER A 293 -1.52 -6.48 -25.93
CA SER A 293 -1.94 -6.65 -27.32
C SER A 293 -0.79 -6.23 -28.22
N ARG A 294 -0.20 -7.17 -28.97
CA ARG A 294 0.65 -6.84 -30.12
C ARG A 294 -0.29 -6.56 -31.30
N GLU A 295 -0.56 -5.29 -31.61
CA GLU A 295 -1.13 -4.95 -32.91
C GLU A 295 -0.09 -5.26 -34.00
N ALA A 296 -0.33 -6.34 -34.75
CA ALA A 296 0.36 -6.62 -36.00
C ALA A 296 -0.23 -5.70 -37.09
N GLY A 297 0.19 -4.43 -37.12
CA GLY A 297 -0.46 -3.46 -38.00
C GLY A 297 0.39 -2.24 -38.34
N LEU A 298 1.61 -2.43 -38.86
CA LEU A 298 2.41 -1.32 -39.44
C LEU A 298 3.34 -1.76 -40.59
N ALA A 299 2.94 -2.77 -41.36
CA ALA A 299 3.70 -3.25 -42.52
C ALA A 299 2.80 -3.52 -43.74
N ALA A 300 1.95 -2.56 -44.12
CA ALA A 300 1.19 -2.66 -45.37
C ALA A 300 0.74 -1.29 -45.90
N ASP A 301 1.61 -0.28 -45.95
CA ASP A 301 1.34 0.87 -46.83
C ASP A 301 2.63 1.58 -47.25
N MET A 302 3.42 0.93 -48.12
CA MET A 302 4.53 1.60 -48.81
C MET A 302 4.85 0.95 -50.16
N ARG A 303 3.80 0.56 -50.90
CA ARG A 303 3.90 0.25 -52.34
C ARG A 303 2.60 0.64 -53.04
N ARG A 304 2.55 1.88 -53.53
CA ARG A 304 1.94 2.26 -54.81
C ARG A 304 2.49 3.59 -55.26
#